data_AF-J2PDS9-F1
#
_entry.id   AF-J2PDS9-F1
#
_cell.length_a   1.000
_cell.length_b   1.000
_cell.length_c   1.000
_cell.angle_alpha   90.00
_cell.angle_beta   90.00
_cell.angle_gamma   90.00
#
_symmetry.space_group_name_H-M   'P 1'
#
loop_
_entity.id
_entity.type
_entity.pdbx_description
1 polymer ?
#
loop_
_entity_poly.entity_id
_entity_poly.type
_entity_poly.pdbx_seq_one_letter_code
_entity_poly.pdbx_strand_id
1 'polypeptide(L)'
;MRDRAVIRHRLSQYSALWLGAFLLVLIIAAAASLVARLDLIDVADLVLPVAFVLLGGAMLYGVGATAVARAGLGTKSLIVALALLLILPLLWAPVLAVLVVAAIGGVVIEYSTAYAHFRIAVSQVVYPLVALFADSPLAGAVWAIFQVAASVVGFLASATQVFKTLRGFLVGDGDGDAEAA
;
A
#
# COMPACT_ATOMS: atom_id res chain seq x y z
N MET A 1 -7.20 -7.64 -31.21
CA MET A 1 -6.12 -8.37 -30.49
C MET A 1 -4.97 -7.48 -30.04
N ARG A 2 -4.57 -6.45 -30.82
CA ARG A 2 -3.50 -5.49 -30.43
C ARG A 2 -3.76 -4.73 -29.12
N ASP A 3 -5.01 -4.33 -28.83
CA ASP A 3 -5.30 -3.51 -27.64
C ASP A 3 -5.12 -4.25 -26.30
N ARG A 4 -5.51 -5.52 -26.22
CA ARG A 4 -5.29 -6.35 -25.01
C ARG A 4 -3.81 -6.54 -24.70
N ALA A 5 -2.98 -6.66 -25.72
CA ALA A 5 -1.52 -6.79 -25.56
C ALA A 5 -0.91 -5.49 -25.02
N VAL A 6 -1.34 -4.33 -25.52
CA VAL A 6 -0.90 -3.02 -25.02
C VAL A 6 -1.29 -2.83 -23.54
N ILE A 7 -2.53 -3.15 -23.17
CA ILE A 7 -3.00 -3.03 -21.78
C ILE A 7 -2.20 -3.95 -20.85
N ARG A 8 -2.02 -5.23 -21.22
CA ARG A 8 -1.24 -6.19 -20.41
C ARG A 8 0.20 -5.72 -20.24
N HIS A 9 0.82 -5.20 -21.30
CA HIS A 9 2.17 -4.69 -21.25
C HIS A 9 2.29 -3.49 -20.29
N ARG A 10 1.33 -2.54 -20.34
CA ARG A 10 1.30 -1.40 -19.41
C ARG A 10 1.10 -1.81 -17.96
N LEU A 11 0.21 -2.77 -17.68
CA LEU A 11 0.03 -3.32 -16.33
C LEU A 11 1.32 -3.98 -15.81
N SER A 12 2.02 -4.74 -16.66
CA SER A 12 3.30 -5.35 -16.29
C SER A 12 4.38 -4.29 -16.00
N GLN A 13 4.47 -3.24 -16.82
CA GLN A 13 5.39 -2.11 -16.58
C GLN A 13 5.07 -1.40 -15.27
N TYR A 14 3.79 -1.22 -14.97
CA TYR A 14 3.34 -0.62 -13.73
C TYR A 14 3.75 -1.47 -12.52
N SER A 15 3.48 -2.78 -12.55
CA SER A 15 3.90 -3.69 -11.47
C SER A 15 5.42 -3.70 -11.29
N ALA A 16 6.18 -3.65 -12.39
CA ALA A 16 7.63 -3.58 -12.34
C ALA A 16 8.13 -2.25 -11.75
N LEU A 17 7.53 -1.12 -12.11
CA LEU A 17 7.83 0.19 -11.53
C LEU A 17 7.54 0.22 -10.04
N TRP A 18 6.38 -0.32 -9.63
CA TRP A 18 5.98 -0.41 -8.23
C TRP A 18 7.00 -1.23 -7.43
N LEU A 19 7.29 -2.46 -7.89
CA LEU A 19 8.22 -3.35 -7.19
C LEU A 19 9.64 -2.80 -7.19
N GLY A 20 10.10 -2.25 -8.32
CA GLY A 20 11.42 -1.66 -8.46
C GLY A 20 11.61 -0.47 -7.54
N ALA A 21 10.64 0.44 -7.46
CA ALA A 21 10.69 1.58 -6.55
C ALA A 21 10.64 1.16 -5.09
N PHE A 22 9.76 0.20 -4.75
CA PHE A 22 9.70 -0.37 -3.40
C PHE A 22 11.05 -0.96 -2.98
N LEU A 23 11.61 -1.87 -3.77
CA LEU A 23 12.86 -2.54 -3.43
C LEU A 23 14.05 -1.57 -3.38
N LEU A 24 14.13 -0.65 -4.34
CA LEU A 24 15.22 0.33 -4.37
C LEU A 24 15.19 1.24 -3.14
N VAL A 25 14.03 1.81 -2.80
CA VAL A 25 13.89 2.66 -1.62
C VAL A 25 14.09 1.85 -0.35
N LEU A 26 13.62 0.60 -0.29
CA LEU A 26 13.83 -0.29 0.85
C LEU A 26 15.33 -0.50 1.11
N ILE A 27 16.09 -0.83 0.06
CA ILE A 27 17.54 -1.05 0.16
C ILE A 27 18.24 0.23 0.61
N ILE A 28 17.93 1.38 -0.01
CA ILE A 28 18.57 2.66 0.32
C ILE A 28 18.25 3.05 1.77
N ALA A 29 16.99 3.02 2.17
CA ALA A 29 16.57 3.41 3.51
C ALA A 29 17.11 2.45 4.58
N ALA A 30 17.09 1.14 4.33
CA ALA A 30 17.64 0.15 5.25
C ALA A 30 19.16 0.29 5.39
N ALA A 31 19.89 0.49 4.29
CA ALA A 31 21.33 0.70 4.33
C ALA A 31 21.69 2.00 5.08
N ALA A 32 21.00 3.09 4.80
CA ALA A 32 21.24 4.37 5.46
C ALA A 32 20.91 4.32 6.96
N SER A 33 19.73 3.80 7.33
CA SER A 33 19.27 3.86 8.71
C SER A 33 19.74 2.70 9.58
N LEU A 34 19.66 1.46 9.10
CA LEU A 34 19.97 0.28 9.91
C LEU A 34 21.47 -0.03 9.92
N VAL A 35 22.16 0.16 8.79
CA VAL A 35 23.60 -0.13 8.66
C VAL A 35 24.45 1.08 8.97
N ALA A 36 24.21 2.22 8.31
CA ALA A 36 24.97 3.44 8.53
C ALA A 36 24.48 4.29 9.71
N ARG A 37 23.42 3.86 10.42
CA ARG A 37 22.89 4.50 11.63
C ARG A 37 22.47 5.96 11.45
N LEU A 38 22.07 6.35 10.23
CA LEU A 38 21.50 7.66 9.97
C LEU A 38 20.07 7.75 10.51
N ASP A 39 19.65 8.96 10.89
CA ASP A 39 18.28 9.20 11.31
C ASP A 39 17.31 8.87 10.17
N LEU A 40 16.34 8.00 10.44
CA LEU A 40 15.39 7.54 9.43
C LEU A 40 14.50 8.69 8.93
N ILE A 41 14.21 9.68 9.76
CA ILE A 41 13.40 10.85 9.41
C ILE A 41 14.13 11.67 8.34
N ASP A 42 15.42 11.95 8.54
CA ASP A 42 16.24 12.68 7.58
C ASP A 42 16.40 11.89 6.27
N VAL A 43 16.60 10.58 6.36
CA VAL A 43 16.66 9.69 5.19
C VAL A 43 15.33 9.70 4.43
N ALA A 44 14.19 9.64 5.12
CA ALA A 44 12.87 9.71 4.50
C ALA A 44 12.66 11.04 3.79
N ASP A 45 13.04 12.15 4.42
CA ASP A 45 12.91 13.50 3.87
C ASP A 45 13.79 13.75 2.65
N LEU A 46 14.87 12.98 2.49
CA LEU A 46 15.70 13.00 1.28
C LEU A 46 15.18 12.05 0.19
N VAL A 47 14.89 10.79 0.55
CA VAL A 47 14.63 9.72 -0.43
C VAL A 47 13.23 9.80 -1.00
N LEU A 48 12.21 10.13 -0.19
CA LEU A 48 10.81 10.15 -0.65
C LEU A 48 10.58 11.20 -1.75
N PRO A 49 11.01 12.47 -1.61
CA PRO A 49 10.80 13.46 -2.67
C PRO A 49 11.47 13.05 -3.99
N VAL A 50 12.69 12.51 -3.93
CA VAL A 50 13.40 12.02 -5.11
C VAL A 50 12.63 10.87 -5.76
N ALA A 51 12.17 9.90 -4.97
CA ALA A 51 11.37 8.78 -5.48
C ALA A 51 10.06 9.27 -6.13
N PHE A 52 9.37 10.24 -5.53
CA PHE A 52 8.15 10.82 -6.09
C PHE A 52 8.39 11.54 -7.42
N VAL A 53 9.46 12.33 -7.53
CA VAL A 53 9.82 13.02 -8.78
C VAL A 53 10.13 12.00 -9.87
N LEU A 54 10.92 10.97 -9.57
CA LEU A 54 11.28 9.94 -10.55
C LEU A 54 10.06 9.13 -11.00
N LEU A 55 9.21 8.70 -10.07
CA LEU A 55 7.99 7.95 -10.39
C LEU A 55 6.98 8.81 -11.15
N GLY A 56 6.77 10.06 -10.72
CA GLY A 56 5.92 11.02 -11.43
C GLY A 56 6.42 11.27 -12.85
N GLY A 57 7.74 11.46 -13.02
CA GLY A 57 8.38 11.61 -14.32
C GLY A 57 8.22 10.38 -15.21
N ALA A 58 8.46 9.17 -14.67
CA ALA A 58 8.25 7.91 -15.39
C ALA A 58 6.79 7.76 -15.85
N MET A 59 5.84 8.17 -15.01
CA MET A 59 4.41 8.12 -15.34
C MET A 59 4.05 9.10 -16.45
N LEU A 60 4.49 10.36 -16.33
CA LEU A 60 4.29 11.40 -17.34
C LEU A 60 4.91 10.99 -18.68
N TYR A 61 6.10 10.40 -18.67
CA TYR A 61 6.74 9.85 -19.86
C TYR A 61 5.90 8.72 -20.48
N GLY A 62 5.43 7.75 -19.67
CA GLY A 62 4.62 6.64 -20.15
C GLY A 62 3.30 7.08 -20.79
N VAL A 63 2.63 8.07 -20.20
CA VAL A 63 1.40 8.67 -20.74
C VAL A 63 1.70 9.51 -21.98
N GLY A 64 2.72 10.37 -21.94
CA GLY A 64 3.12 11.23 -23.05
C GLY A 64 3.53 10.44 -24.29
N ALA A 65 4.33 9.39 -24.11
CA ALA A 65 4.69 8.47 -25.19
C ALA A 65 3.46 7.80 -25.82
N THR A 66 2.45 7.49 -25.01
CA THR A 66 1.18 6.92 -25.48
C THR A 66 0.35 7.96 -26.26
N ALA A 67 0.39 9.23 -25.87
CA ALA A 67 -0.32 10.30 -26.56
C ALA A 67 0.20 10.52 -27.99
N VAL A 68 1.52 10.41 -28.19
CA VAL A 68 2.17 10.54 -29.51
C VAL A 68 2.09 9.26 -30.35
N ALA A 69 1.87 8.10 -29.72
CA ALA A 69 1.73 6.84 -30.45
C ALA A 69 0.53 6.85 -31.41
N ARG A 70 0.66 6.11 -32.53
CA ARG A 70 -0.44 5.82 -33.48
C ARG A 70 -1.40 4.77 -32.90
N ALA A 71 -1.96 5.06 -31.74
CA ALA A 71 -3.01 4.28 -31.10
C ALA A 71 -4.38 4.95 -31.30
N GLY A 72 -5.46 4.17 -31.30
CA GLY A 72 -6.83 4.70 -31.34
C GLY A 72 -7.13 5.55 -30.09
N LEU A 73 -8.05 6.50 -30.23
CA LEU A 73 -8.50 7.39 -29.14
C LEU A 73 -8.93 6.61 -27.88
N GLY A 74 -9.65 5.50 -28.04
CA GLY A 74 -10.08 4.66 -26.92
C GLY A 74 -8.91 4.03 -26.14
N THR A 75 -7.83 3.64 -26.82
CA THR A 75 -6.64 3.09 -26.15
C THR A 75 -5.88 4.18 -25.40
N LYS A 76 -5.82 5.39 -25.97
CA LYS A 76 -5.21 6.55 -25.31
C LYS A 76 -5.98 6.95 -24.05
N SER A 77 -7.30 7.09 -24.14
CA SER A 77 -8.14 7.44 -22.99
C SER A 77 -8.08 6.37 -21.90
N LEU A 78 -8.08 5.09 -22.27
CA LEU A 78 -7.94 4.00 -21.31
C LEU A 78 -6.58 4.02 -20.59
N ILE A 79 -5.48 4.27 -21.30
CA ILE A 79 -4.16 4.35 -20.66
C ILE A 79 -4.05 5.56 -19.74
N VAL A 80 -4.63 6.71 -20.12
CA VAL A 80 -4.71 7.89 -19.25
C VAL A 80 -5.55 7.58 -18.00
N ALA A 81 -6.73 6.97 -18.16
CA ALA A 81 -7.58 6.58 -17.05
C ALA A 81 -6.88 5.59 -16.11
N LEU A 82 -6.21 4.58 -16.67
CA LEU A 82 -5.40 3.63 -15.91
C LEU A 82 -4.25 4.34 -15.18
N ALA A 83 -3.62 5.32 -15.83
CA ALA A 83 -2.55 6.08 -15.20
C ALA A 83 -3.04 6.90 -14.02
N LEU A 84 -4.17 7.60 -14.17
CA LEU A 84 -4.80 8.36 -13.09
C LEU A 84 -5.23 7.46 -11.92
N LEU A 85 -5.75 6.26 -12.23
CA LEU A 85 -6.15 5.30 -11.21
C LEU A 85 -4.96 4.75 -10.44
N LEU A 86 -3.86 4.45 -11.15
CA LEU A 86 -2.74 3.72 -10.59
C LEU A 86 -1.61 4.63 -10.05
N ILE A 87 -1.59 5.92 -10.37
CA ILE A 87 -0.53 6.81 -9.87
C ILE A 87 -0.48 6.87 -8.34
N LEU A 88 -1.65 6.88 -7.68
CA LEU A 88 -1.70 6.95 -6.22
C LEU A 88 -1.13 5.66 -5.59
N PRO A 89 -1.58 4.44 -5.94
CA PRO A 89 -0.95 3.22 -5.46
C PRO A 89 0.55 3.11 -5.81
N LEU A 90 1.02 3.74 -6.89
CA LEU A 90 2.43 3.75 -7.27
C LEU A 90 3.29 4.56 -6.33
N LEU A 91 2.83 5.77 -6.00
CA LEU A 91 3.52 6.65 -5.07
C LEU A 91 3.58 6.08 -3.65
N TRP A 92 2.66 5.16 -3.31
CA TRP A 92 2.73 4.42 -2.05
C TRP A 92 3.88 3.41 -1.98
N ALA A 93 4.43 2.93 -3.10
CA ALA A 93 5.53 1.97 -3.10
C ALA A 93 6.76 2.43 -2.28
N PRO A 94 7.36 3.61 -2.56
CA PRO A 94 8.49 4.09 -1.75
C PRO A 94 8.10 4.38 -0.30
N VAL A 95 6.88 4.85 -0.03
CA VAL A 95 6.39 5.11 1.34
C VAL A 95 6.30 3.83 2.16
N LEU A 96 5.74 2.76 1.57
CA LEU A 96 5.67 1.45 2.21
C LEU A 96 7.07 0.89 2.50
N ALA A 97 8.03 1.11 1.60
CA ALA A 97 9.40 0.70 1.84
C ALA A 97 10.00 1.39 3.09
N VAL A 98 9.82 2.71 3.23
CA VAL A 98 10.32 3.41 4.43
C VAL A 98 9.53 3.01 5.68
N LEU A 99 8.22 2.78 5.59
CA LEU A 99 7.41 2.27 6.70
C LEU A 99 7.88 0.89 7.18
N VAL A 100 8.30 0.00 6.27
CA VAL A 100 8.90 -1.28 6.64
C VAL A 100 10.21 -1.08 7.42
N VAL A 101 11.07 -0.18 6.97
CA VAL A 101 12.32 0.14 7.70
C VAL A 101 12.02 0.76 9.06
N ALA A 102 11.04 1.65 9.14
CA ALA A 102 10.58 2.28 10.37
C ALA A 102 10.07 1.25 11.38
N ALA A 103 9.24 0.30 10.92
CA ALA A 103 8.73 -0.79 11.74
C ALA A 103 9.87 -1.69 12.27
N ILE A 104 10.87 -2.01 11.46
CA ILE A 104 12.04 -2.79 11.88
C ILE A 104 12.89 -2.01 12.89
N GLY A 105 13.09 -0.72 12.66
CA GLY A 105 13.88 0.16 13.53
C GLY A 105 13.17 0.60 14.81
N GLY A 106 11.86 0.32 14.94
CA GLY A 106 11.04 0.83 16.04
C GLY A 106 10.86 2.36 16.02
N VAL A 107 10.92 2.97 14.83
CA VAL A 107 10.84 4.42 14.62
C VAL A 107 9.47 4.82 14.07
N VAL A 108 9.01 5.99 14.49
CA VAL A 108 7.75 6.61 14.06
C VAL A 108 8.07 7.62 12.94
N ILE A 109 7.62 7.35 11.71
CA ILE A 109 7.94 8.17 10.52
C ILE A 109 7.06 9.43 10.42
N GLU A 110 6.07 9.58 11.29
CA GLU A 110 5.09 10.67 11.29
C GLU A 110 5.73 12.06 11.46
N TYR A 111 6.98 12.12 11.93
CA TYR A 111 7.76 13.34 12.04
C TYR A 111 8.49 13.74 10.74
N SER A 112 8.53 12.87 9.72
CA SER A 112 9.06 13.20 8.40
C SER A 112 8.16 14.21 7.69
N THR A 113 8.77 15.30 7.24
CA THR A 113 8.07 16.36 6.51
C THR A 113 7.59 15.86 5.14
N ALA A 114 8.39 15.05 4.45
CA ALA A 114 8.03 14.47 3.16
C ALA A 114 6.86 13.49 3.27
N TYR A 115 6.86 12.63 4.30
CA TYR A 115 5.75 11.72 4.57
C TYR A 115 4.48 12.47 4.97
N ALA A 116 4.59 13.49 5.83
CA ALA A 116 3.46 14.31 6.24
C ALA A 116 2.81 15.04 5.04
N HIS A 117 3.62 15.66 4.19
CA HIS A 117 3.13 16.31 2.96
C HIS A 117 2.49 15.32 2.00
N PHE A 118 3.07 14.13 1.83
CA PHE A 118 2.46 13.07 1.04
C PHE A 118 1.07 12.72 1.57
N ARG A 119 0.93 12.47 2.88
CA ARG A 119 -0.37 12.18 3.50
C ARG A 119 -1.38 13.31 3.30
N ILE A 120 -0.95 14.57 3.48
CA ILE A 120 -1.81 15.73 3.27
C ILE A 120 -2.31 15.78 1.83
N ALA A 121 -1.43 15.64 0.85
CA ALA A 121 -1.79 15.65 -0.57
C ALA A 121 -2.75 14.50 -0.91
N VAL A 122 -2.47 13.29 -0.41
CA VAL A 122 -3.38 12.15 -0.58
C VAL A 122 -4.73 12.42 0.06
N SER A 123 -4.79 12.96 1.28
CA SER A 123 -6.04 13.29 1.95
C SER A 123 -6.84 14.35 1.19
N GLN A 124 -6.18 15.38 0.63
CA GLN A 124 -6.84 16.42 -0.18
C GLN A 124 -7.47 15.85 -1.45
N VAL A 125 -6.94 14.76 -2.00
CA VAL A 125 -7.50 14.08 -3.18
C VAL A 125 -8.56 13.06 -2.79
N VAL A 126 -8.27 12.21 -1.80
CA VAL A 126 -9.14 11.09 -1.41
C VAL A 126 -10.37 11.57 -0.66
N TYR A 127 -10.24 12.57 0.23
CA TYR A 127 -11.36 13.00 1.07
C TYR A 127 -12.55 13.53 0.26
N PRO A 128 -12.39 14.43 -0.73
CA PRO A 128 -13.51 14.87 -1.56
C PRO A 128 -14.15 13.72 -2.35
N LEU A 129 -13.33 12.79 -2.85
CA LEU A 129 -13.83 11.60 -3.56
C LEU A 129 -14.64 10.72 -2.63
N VAL A 130 -14.17 10.48 -1.40
CA VAL A 130 -14.90 9.72 -0.40
C VAL A 130 -16.16 10.47 0.00
N ALA A 131 -16.13 11.78 0.23
CA ALA A 131 -17.30 12.58 0.60
C ALA A 131 -18.42 12.49 -0.45
N LEU A 132 -18.07 12.53 -1.75
CA LEU A 132 -18.99 12.30 -2.86
C LEU A 132 -19.76 10.98 -2.77
N PHE A 133 -19.14 9.93 -2.20
CA PHE A 133 -19.78 8.63 -1.99
C PHE A 133 -20.32 8.45 -0.58
N ALA A 134 -19.70 9.01 0.45
CA ALA A 134 -20.01 8.79 1.85
C ALA A 134 -21.33 9.47 2.26
N ASP A 135 -21.65 10.61 1.65
CA ASP A 135 -22.93 11.28 1.83
C ASP A 135 -24.05 10.63 0.98
N SER A 136 -23.75 9.58 0.21
CA SER A 136 -24.77 8.79 -0.49
C SER A 136 -25.49 7.86 0.49
N PRO A 137 -26.83 7.95 0.62
CA PRO A 137 -27.62 7.03 1.44
C PRO A 137 -27.39 5.55 1.09
N LEU A 138 -27.04 5.28 -0.17
CA LEU A 138 -26.81 3.94 -0.70
C LEU A 138 -25.44 3.39 -0.26
N ALA A 139 -24.40 4.21 -0.26
CA ALA A 139 -23.09 3.82 0.25
C ALA A 139 -23.12 3.62 1.77
N GLY A 140 -23.84 4.49 2.49
CA GLY A 140 -24.09 4.32 3.93
C GLY A 140 -24.79 3.01 4.25
N ALA A 141 -25.81 2.62 3.47
CA ALA A 141 -26.49 1.34 3.62
C ALA A 141 -25.58 0.13 3.37
N VAL A 142 -24.81 0.15 2.27
CA VAL A 142 -23.85 -0.94 1.94
C VAL A 142 -22.78 -1.05 3.02
N TRP A 143 -22.25 0.07 3.48
CA TRP A 143 -21.26 0.11 4.55
C TRP A 143 -21.82 -0.43 5.87
N ALA A 144 -23.04 -0.04 6.26
CA ALA A 144 -23.69 -0.55 7.46
C ALA A 144 -23.90 -2.08 7.40
N ILE A 145 -24.34 -2.61 6.25
CA ILE A 145 -24.48 -4.06 6.05
C ILE A 145 -23.12 -4.75 6.21
N PHE A 146 -22.06 -4.16 5.65
CA PHE A 146 -20.71 -4.69 5.76
C PHE A 146 -20.22 -4.69 7.21
N GLN A 147 -20.51 -3.64 7.99
CA GLN A 147 -20.19 -3.54 9.41
C GLN A 147 -20.93 -4.58 10.26
N VAL A 148 -22.19 -4.85 9.96
CA VAL A 148 -22.96 -5.93 10.61
C VAL A 148 -22.34 -7.29 10.28
N ALA A 149 -22.00 -7.55 9.02
CA ALA A 149 -21.37 -8.81 8.64
C ALA A 149 -19.99 -8.96 9.31
N ALA A 150 -19.17 -7.92 9.28
CA ALA A 150 -17.83 -7.92 9.88
C ALA A 150 -17.87 -8.12 11.40
N SER A 151 -18.83 -7.52 12.11
CA SER A 151 -19.00 -7.72 13.55
C SER A 151 -19.44 -9.13 13.92
N VAL A 152 -20.37 -9.73 13.16
CA VAL A 152 -20.77 -11.14 13.34
C VAL A 152 -19.58 -12.08 13.11
N VAL A 153 -18.85 -11.90 12.02
CA VAL A 153 -17.66 -12.71 11.72
C VAL A 153 -16.58 -12.50 12.78
N GLY A 154 -16.32 -11.26 13.19
CA GLY A 154 -15.34 -10.93 14.22
C GLY A 154 -15.70 -11.53 15.59
N PHE A 155 -16.98 -11.52 15.96
CA PHE A 155 -17.47 -12.17 17.17
C PHE A 155 -17.27 -13.69 17.11
N LEU A 156 -17.66 -14.34 16.01
CA LEU A 156 -17.49 -15.78 15.86
C LEU A 156 -16.01 -16.18 15.87
N ALA A 157 -15.15 -15.43 15.17
CA ALA A 157 -13.70 -15.66 15.19
C ALA A 157 -13.15 -15.54 16.63
N SER A 158 -13.52 -14.47 17.34
CA SER A 158 -13.10 -14.26 18.73
C SER A 158 -13.61 -15.35 19.68
N ALA A 159 -14.88 -15.76 19.54
CA ALA A 159 -15.47 -16.84 20.33
C ALA A 159 -14.76 -18.18 20.10
N THR A 160 -14.42 -18.51 18.86
CA THR A 160 -13.65 -19.73 18.56
C THR A 160 -12.23 -19.68 19.11
N GLN A 161 -11.59 -18.51 19.09
CA GLN A 161 -10.25 -18.31 19.64
C GLN A 161 -10.24 -18.38 21.17
N VAL A 162 -11.21 -17.76 21.84
CA VAL A 162 -11.41 -17.88 23.29
C VAL A 162 -11.72 -19.32 23.68
N PHE A 163 -12.61 -20.00 22.96
CA PHE A 163 -12.92 -21.41 23.22
C PHE A 163 -11.70 -22.32 23.08
N LYS A 164 -10.87 -22.13 22.04
CA LYS A 164 -9.61 -22.87 21.88
C LYS A 164 -8.63 -22.58 23.02
N THR A 165 -8.51 -21.32 23.44
CA THR A 165 -7.62 -20.91 24.53
C THR A 165 -8.07 -21.50 25.86
N LEU A 166 -9.37 -21.43 26.17
CA LEU A 166 -9.95 -22.04 27.37
C LEU A 166 -9.84 -23.56 27.36
N ARG A 167 -10.06 -24.20 26.21
CA ARG A 167 -9.84 -25.66 26.07
C ARG A 167 -8.38 -26.03 26.30
N GLY A 168 -7.42 -25.23 25.81
CA GLY A 168 -6.00 -25.44 26.06
C GLY A 168 -5.64 -25.33 27.55
N PHE A 169 -6.32 -24.46 28.30
CA PHE A 169 -6.15 -24.35 29.76
C PHE A 169 -6.85 -25.47 30.55
N LEU A 170 -7.98 -25.99 30.05
CA LEU A 170 -8.79 -27.02 30.72
C LEU A 170 -8.33 -28.45 30.41
N VAL A 171 -7.81 -28.70 29.20
CA VAL A 171 -7.26 -30.01 28.76
C VAL A 171 -5.74 -29.98 28.94
N GLY A 172 -5.30 -29.60 30.14
CA GLY A 172 -3.89 -29.33 30.44
C GLY A 172 -2.92 -30.39 29.91
N ASP A 173 -1.72 -29.90 29.60
CA ASP A 173 -0.49 -30.63 29.28
C ASP A 173 -0.35 -31.90 30.17
N GLY A 174 -0.83 -33.02 29.64
CA GLY A 174 -1.02 -34.26 30.37
C GLY A 174 -0.21 -35.41 29.81
N ASP A 175 0.92 -35.14 29.13
CA ASP A 175 1.87 -36.15 28.65
C ASP A 175 3.32 -35.64 28.81
N GLY A 176 3.69 -35.26 30.03
CA GLY A 176 5.01 -34.70 30.36
C GLY A 176 5.85 -35.47 31.38
N ASP A 177 5.33 -36.50 32.05
CA ASP A 177 6.04 -37.16 33.16
C ASP A 177 5.82 -38.70 33.16
N ALA A 178 6.48 -39.43 32.24
CA ALA A 178 6.57 -40.90 32.34
C ALA A 178 7.76 -41.54 31.59
N GLU A 179 8.90 -40.86 31.43
CA GLU A 179 10.14 -41.54 31.01
C GLU A 179 11.39 -40.89 31.63
N ALA A 180 11.46 -40.96 32.96
CA ALA A 180 12.70 -40.79 33.71
C ALA A 180 12.65 -41.64 34.99
N ALA A 181 12.83 -42.95 34.83
CA ALA A 181 13.31 -43.88 35.85
C ALA A 181 13.70 -45.21 35.19
#